data_AF-A0A369M6M5-F1
#
_entry.id   AF-A0A369M6M5-F1
#
_cell.length_a   1.000
_cell.length_b   1.000
_cell.length_c   1.000
_cell.angle_alpha   90.00
_cell.angle_beta   90.00
_cell.angle_gamma   90.00
#
_symmetry.space_group_name_H-M   'P 1'
#
loop_
_entity.id
_entity.type
_entity.pdbx_description
1 polymer ?
#
loop_
_entity_poly.entity_id
_entity_poly.type
_entity_poly.pdbx_seq_one_letter_code
_entity_poly.pdbx_strand_id
1 'polypeptide(L)'
;MLDVVFWLAVIVLPAIACLATILLFPPGATNVPMHWNAAGDIDGYGSPWTMLPFGMIMGATNALLAACYAFNDFLYDHGLVHNISRKGALILYRVLAAFIVIVTVGVLVFWASQAMAAMA
;
A
#
# COMPACT_ATOMS: atom_id res chain seq x y z
N MET A 1 -6.02 21.77 -7.39
CA MET A 1 -4.93 21.05 -8.08
C MET A 1 -4.10 20.19 -7.12
N LEU A 2 -3.60 20.75 -6.00
CA LEU A 2 -2.78 20.01 -5.04
C LEU A 2 -3.45 18.74 -4.49
N ASP A 3 -4.75 18.81 -4.16
CA ASP A 3 -5.50 17.65 -3.65
C ASP A 3 -5.63 16.52 -4.68
N VAL A 4 -5.84 16.85 -5.95
CA VAL A 4 -5.93 15.85 -7.02
C VAL A 4 -4.57 15.17 -7.21
N VAL A 5 -3.48 15.95 -7.22
CA VAL A 5 -2.12 15.41 -7.33
C VAL A 5 -1.78 14.52 -6.14
N PHE A 6 -2.13 14.96 -4.92
CA PHE A 6 -1.97 14.15 -3.71
C PHE A 6 -2.68 12.80 -3.83
N TRP A 7 -3.98 12.82 -4.17
CA TRP A 7 -4.77 11.61 -4.26
C TRP A 7 -4.27 10.67 -5.36
N LEU A 8 -3.95 11.19 -6.53
CA LEU A 8 -3.34 10.39 -7.60
C LEU A 8 -2.04 9.75 -7.14
N ALA A 9 -1.16 10.52 -6.46
CA ALA A 9 0.11 10.00 -5.96
C ALA A 9 -0.10 8.86 -4.96
N VAL A 10 -0.92 9.04 -3.93
CA VAL A 10 -1.13 7.98 -2.91
C VAL A 10 -1.85 6.76 -3.46
N ILE A 11 -2.64 6.89 -4.53
CA ILE A 11 -3.30 5.75 -5.20
C ILE A 11 -2.30 4.93 -6.03
N VAL A 12 -1.42 5.58 -6.79
CA VAL A 12 -0.52 4.88 -7.73
C VAL A 12 0.80 4.42 -7.10
N LEU A 13 1.28 5.14 -6.07
CA LEU A 13 2.56 4.85 -5.43
C LEU A 13 2.70 3.41 -4.91
N PRO A 14 1.70 2.78 -4.28
CA PRO A 14 1.80 1.39 -3.85
C PRO A 14 2.12 0.41 -4.99
N ALA A 15 1.49 0.58 -6.15
CA ALA A 15 1.73 -0.27 -7.32
C ALA A 15 3.12 0.01 -7.93
N ILE A 16 3.51 1.28 -8.04
CA ILE A 16 4.85 1.67 -8.52
C ILE A 16 5.94 1.12 -7.58
N ALA A 17 5.74 1.20 -6.27
CA ALA A 17 6.69 0.65 -5.29
C ALA A 17 6.82 -0.87 -5.44
N CYS A 18 5.70 -1.59 -5.64
CA CYS A 18 5.75 -3.03 -5.90
C CYS A 18 6.54 -3.35 -7.18
N LEU A 19 6.26 -2.64 -8.28
CA LEU A 19 6.98 -2.82 -9.54
C LEU A 19 8.47 -2.54 -9.38
N ALA A 20 8.83 -1.42 -8.75
CA ALA A 20 10.23 -1.08 -8.48
C ALA A 20 10.94 -2.15 -7.64
N THR A 21 10.25 -2.70 -6.64
CA THR A 21 10.79 -3.76 -5.78
C THR A 21 10.96 -5.08 -6.54
N ILE A 22 10.00 -5.45 -7.39
CA ILE A 22 10.09 -6.66 -8.24
C ILE A 22 11.30 -6.58 -9.17
N LEU A 23 11.62 -5.40 -9.69
CA LEU A 23 12.77 -5.17 -10.58
C LEU A 23 14.14 -5.32 -9.90
N LEU A 24 14.19 -5.45 -8.57
CA LEU A 24 15.43 -5.75 -7.84
C LEU A 24 15.84 -7.23 -7.99
N PHE A 25 14.90 -8.10 -8.34
CA PHE A 25 15.16 -9.53 -8.48
C PHE A 25 15.64 -9.90 -9.88
N PRO A 26 16.42 -10.99 -10.04
CA PRO A 26 16.84 -11.47 -11.35
C PRO A 26 15.65 -11.67 -12.31
N PRO A 27 15.80 -11.34 -13.61
CA PRO A 27 14.76 -11.59 -14.59
C PRO A 27 14.34 -13.06 -14.60
N GLY A 28 13.03 -13.31 -14.49
CA GLY A 28 12.48 -14.67 -14.48
C GLY A 28 12.61 -15.41 -13.14
N ALA A 29 12.97 -14.72 -12.05
CA ALA A 29 12.96 -15.34 -10.72
C ALA A 29 11.54 -15.84 -10.36
N THR A 30 11.42 -17.15 -10.12
CA THR A 30 10.16 -17.81 -9.72
C THR A 30 10.23 -18.41 -8.31
N ASN A 31 11.41 -18.38 -7.68
CA ASN A 31 11.69 -19.01 -6.40
C ASN A 31 12.29 -18.00 -5.39
N VAL A 32 11.62 -16.87 -5.22
CA VAL A 32 11.97 -15.83 -4.24
C VAL A 32 11.30 -16.18 -2.91
N PRO A 33 11.96 -16.01 -1.76
CA PRO A 33 11.32 -16.13 -0.45
C PRO A 33 10.11 -15.18 -0.33
N MET A 34 8.94 -15.74 -0.03
CA MET A 34 7.67 -14.99 0.07
C MET A 34 7.09 -15.03 1.47
N HIS A 35 7.44 -16.03 2.27
CA HIS A 35 6.87 -16.24 3.60
C HIS A 35 7.95 -16.70 4.58
N TRP A 36 7.83 -16.21 5.81
CA TRP A 36 8.67 -16.56 6.94
C TRP A 36 7.76 -16.98 8.10
N ASN A 37 8.12 -18.08 8.76
CA ASN A 37 7.40 -18.55 9.93
C ASN A 37 7.72 -17.70 11.18
N ALA A 38 7.07 -17.99 12.30
CA ALA A 38 7.29 -17.27 13.56
C ALA A 38 8.71 -17.43 14.16
N ALA A 39 9.45 -18.48 13.74
CA ALA A 39 10.85 -18.67 14.13
C ALA A 39 11.82 -17.87 13.23
N GLY A 40 11.33 -17.27 12.15
CA GLY A 40 12.13 -16.52 11.18
C GLY A 40 12.74 -17.39 10.07
N ASP A 41 12.33 -18.66 9.94
CA ASP A 41 12.75 -19.51 8.83
C ASP A 41 11.84 -19.30 7.61
N ILE A 42 12.39 -19.47 6.42
CA ILE A 42 11.63 -19.43 5.16
C ILE A 42 10.85 -20.72 5.00
N ASP A 43 9.54 -20.64 4.94
CA ASP A 43 8.61 -21.77 4.75
C ASP A 43 7.76 -21.63 3.48
N GLY A 44 7.93 -20.54 2.71
CA GLY A 44 7.23 -20.33 1.45
C GLY A 44 8.06 -19.55 0.43
N TYR A 45 8.12 -20.09 -0.79
CA TYR A 45 8.77 -19.47 -1.94
C TYR A 45 7.75 -19.22 -3.04
N GLY A 46 8.05 -18.28 -3.94
CA GLY A 46 7.22 -18.01 -5.09
C GLY A 46 7.75 -16.91 -6.00
N SER A 47 6.89 -16.48 -6.90
CA SER A 47 7.19 -15.41 -7.85
C SER A 47 7.09 -14.03 -7.16
N PRO A 48 8.06 -13.12 -7.33
CA PRO A 48 7.99 -11.77 -6.77
C PRO A 48 6.78 -10.98 -7.33
N TRP A 49 6.26 -11.38 -8.49
CA TRP A 49 5.04 -10.82 -9.08
C TRP A 49 3.80 -11.01 -8.21
N THR A 50 3.82 -11.94 -7.26
CA THR A 50 2.73 -12.10 -6.27
C THR A 50 2.60 -10.89 -5.32
N MET A 51 3.60 -10.00 -5.25
CA MET A 51 3.51 -8.73 -4.51
C MET A 51 2.72 -7.64 -5.24
N LEU A 52 2.54 -7.75 -6.58
CA LEU A 52 1.82 -6.72 -7.33
C LEU A 52 0.34 -6.61 -6.92
N PRO A 53 -0.42 -7.72 -6.76
CA PRO A 53 -1.77 -7.67 -6.18
C PRO A 53 -1.85 -6.93 -4.83
N PHE A 54 -0.85 -7.10 -3.96
CA PHE A 54 -0.79 -6.37 -2.69
C PHE A 54 -0.74 -4.86 -2.91
N GLY A 55 0.16 -4.37 -3.78
CA GLY A 55 0.21 -2.95 -4.14
C GLY A 55 -1.09 -2.43 -4.74
N MET A 56 -1.74 -3.21 -5.60
CA MET A 56 -3.03 -2.85 -6.21
C MET A 56 -4.15 -2.74 -5.17
N ILE A 57 -4.21 -3.65 -4.19
CA ILE A 57 -5.18 -3.61 -3.09
C ILE A 57 -4.97 -2.34 -2.25
N MET A 58 -3.72 -2.02 -1.89
CA MET A 58 -3.43 -0.82 -1.10
C MET A 58 -3.78 0.46 -1.88
N GLY A 59 -3.53 0.49 -3.19
CA GLY A 59 -3.96 1.57 -4.08
C GLY A 59 -5.48 1.71 -4.15
N ALA A 60 -6.21 0.60 -4.23
CA ALA A 60 -7.67 0.59 -4.20
C ALA A 60 -8.24 1.08 -2.86
N THR A 61 -7.61 0.73 -1.73
CA THR A 61 -7.96 1.28 -0.41
C THR A 61 -7.77 2.80 -0.39
N ASN A 62 -6.68 3.31 -0.96
CA ASN A 62 -6.48 4.75 -1.08
C ASN A 62 -7.48 5.43 -2.03
N ALA A 63 -7.93 4.74 -3.08
CA ALA A 63 -9.00 5.23 -3.95
C ALA A 63 -10.34 5.32 -3.21
N LEU A 64 -10.63 4.36 -2.33
CA LEU A 64 -11.81 4.42 -1.47
C LEU A 64 -11.73 5.60 -0.50
N LEU A 65 -10.57 5.84 0.12
CA LEU A 65 -10.34 7.02 0.97
C LEU A 65 -10.49 8.33 0.19
N ALA A 66 -10.03 8.37 -1.07
CA ALA A 66 -10.22 9.51 -1.96
C ALA A 66 -11.71 9.77 -2.26
N ALA A 67 -12.49 8.70 -2.47
CA ALA A 67 -13.93 8.81 -2.64
C ALA A 67 -14.60 9.32 -1.35
N CYS A 68 -14.25 8.79 -0.18
CA CYS A 68 -14.73 9.30 1.10
C CYS A 68 -14.39 10.78 1.31
N TYR A 69 -13.19 11.20 0.91
CA TYR A 69 -12.77 12.59 0.94
C TYR A 69 -13.61 13.47 0.00
N ALA A 70 -13.85 13.03 -1.24
CA ALA A 70 -14.62 13.77 -2.24
C ALA A 70 -16.10 13.90 -1.88
N PHE A 71 -16.69 12.84 -1.31
CA PHE A 71 -18.09 12.78 -0.92
C PHE A 71 -18.31 13.01 0.58
N ASN A 72 -17.35 13.64 1.27
CA ASN A 72 -17.39 13.80 2.72
C ASN A 72 -18.69 14.42 3.21
N ASP A 73 -19.16 15.51 2.59
CA ASP A 73 -20.39 16.18 3.04
C ASP A 73 -21.61 15.28 2.90
N PHE A 74 -21.72 14.54 1.80
CA PHE A 74 -22.77 13.53 1.61
C PHE A 74 -22.75 12.48 2.72
N LEU A 75 -21.56 11.97 3.08
CA LEU A 75 -21.42 10.98 4.14
C LEU A 75 -21.87 11.52 5.51
N TYR A 76 -21.58 12.79 5.81
CA TYR A 76 -22.05 13.44 7.04
C TYR A 76 -23.56 13.67 7.02
N ASP A 77 -24.10 14.14 5.90
CA ASP A 77 -25.53 14.46 5.77
C ASP A 77 -26.40 13.21 5.91
N HIS A 78 -25.86 12.02 5.61
CA HIS A 78 -26.53 10.73 5.78
C HIS A 78 -26.19 10.02 7.10
N GLY A 79 -25.44 10.66 8.01
CA GLY A 79 -25.06 10.06 9.28
C GLY A 79 -24.17 8.81 9.12
N LEU A 80 -23.27 8.80 8.15
CA LEU A 80 -22.29 7.72 7.96
C LEU A 80 -20.95 8.02 8.64
N VAL A 81 -20.74 9.25 9.10
CA VAL A 81 -19.56 9.68 9.85
C VAL A 81 -19.98 10.31 11.17
N HIS A 82 -19.38 9.85 12.27
CA HIS A 82 -19.70 10.27 13.63
C HIS A 82 -18.43 10.57 14.41
N ASN A 83 -18.57 11.31 15.52
CA ASN A 83 -17.50 11.55 16.52
C ASN A 83 -16.26 12.29 16.01
N ILE A 84 -16.28 12.80 14.77
CA ILE A 84 -15.23 13.64 14.19
C ILE A 84 -15.89 14.79 13.43
N SER A 85 -15.26 15.97 13.45
CA SER A 85 -15.75 17.13 12.68
C SER A 85 -15.50 16.93 11.18
N ARG A 86 -16.32 17.58 10.33
CA ARG A 86 -16.15 17.51 8.85
C ARG A 86 -14.72 17.81 8.42
N LYS A 87 -14.13 18.89 8.95
CA LYS A 87 -12.74 19.26 8.70
C LYS A 87 -11.74 18.21 9.22
N GLY A 88 -12.03 17.63 10.39
CA GLY A 88 -11.23 16.55 10.97
C GLY A 88 -11.20 15.30 10.09
N ALA A 89 -12.34 14.90 9.52
CA ALA A 89 -12.43 13.75 8.61
C ALA A 89 -11.55 13.94 7.36
N LEU A 90 -11.58 15.13 6.75
CA LEU A 90 -10.72 15.44 5.60
C LEU A 90 -9.23 15.29 5.91
N ILE A 91 -8.81 15.72 7.10
CA ILE A 91 -7.43 15.54 7.58
C ILE A 91 -7.15 14.04 7.80
N LEU A 92 -8.06 13.33 8.46
CA LEU A 92 -7.92 11.91 8.75
C LEU A 92 -7.75 11.08 7.48
N TYR A 93 -8.55 11.31 6.44
CA TYR A 93 -8.44 10.58 5.18
C TYR A 93 -7.06 10.76 4.53
N ARG A 94 -6.52 11.97 4.54
CA ARG A 94 -5.17 12.24 3.99
C ARG A 94 -4.09 11.57 4.83
N VAL A 95 -4.19 11.63 6.16
CA VAL A 95 -3.23 10.99 7.07
C VAL A 95 -3.24 9.48 6.88
N LEU A 96 -4.42 8.85 6.82
CA LEU A 96 -4.55 7.42 6.57
C LEU A 96 -4.00 7.02 5.20
N ALA A 97 -4.25 7.82 4.16
CA ALA A 97 -3.75 7.52 2.83
C ALA A 97 -2.21 7.60 2.76
N ALA A 98 -1.61 8.59 3.41
CA ALA A 98 -0.16 8.70 3.53
C ALA A 98 0.42 7.54 4.37
N PHE A 99 -0.24 7.19 5.48
CA PHE A 99 0.15 6.06 6.33
C PHE A 99 0.15 4.74 5.54
N ILE A 100 -0.87 4.48 4.73
CA ILE A 100 -0.94 3.31 3.84
C ILE A 100 0.29 3.25 2.93
N VAL A 101 0.65 4.34 2.26
CA VAL A 101 1.84 4.37 1.38
C VAL A 101 3.11 4.08 2.16
N ILE A 102 3.29 4.71 3.33
CA ILE A 102 4.47 4.51 4.18
C ILE A 102 4.60 3.04 4.61
N VAL A 103 3.50 2.44 5.08
CA VAL A 103 3.47 1.02 5.48
C VAL A 103 3.75 0.12 4.30
N THR A 104 3.14 0.36 3.14
CA THR A 104 3.40 -0.43 1.93
C THR A 104 4.88 -0.39 1.54
N VAL A 105 5.48 0.79 1.49
CA VAL A 105 6.91 0.93 1.16
C VAL A 105 7.78 0.24 2.22
N GLY A 106 7.48 0.41 3.51
CA GLY A 106 8.20 -0.24 4.59
C GLY A 106 8.16 -1.77 4.50
N VAL A 107 6.98 -2.34 4.24
CA VAL A 107 6.81 -3.79 4.02
C VAL A 107 7.61 -4.27 2.81
N LEU A 108 7.57 -3.54 1.69
CA LEU A 108 8.31 -3.91 0.48
C LEU A 108 9.82 -3.86 0.66
N VAL A 109 10.34 -2.81 1.31
CA VAL A 109 11.76 -2.66 1.61
C VAL A 109 12.23 -3.79 2.52
N PHE A 110 11.49 -4.06 3.60
CA PHE A 110 11.80 -5.14 4.52
C PHE A 110 11.76 -6.51 3.83
N TRP A 111 10.69 -6.79 3.08
CA TRP A 111 10.58 -8.04 2.33
C TRP A 111 11.74 -8.22 1.35
N ALA A 112 12.05 -7.19 0.55
CA ALA A 112 13.13 -7.27 -0.42
C ALA A 112 14.50 -7.46 0.23
N SER A 113 14.78 -6.79 1.36
CA SER A 113 16.05 -6.98 2.07
C SER A 113 16.21 -8.40 2.57
N GLN A 114 15.16 -9.00 3.15
CA GLN A 114 15.20 -10.37 3.64
C GLN A 114 15.31 -11.38 2.49
N ALA A 115 14.54 -11.17 1.42
CA ALA A 115 14.56 -12.05 0.26
C ALA A 115 15.92 -12.05 -0.46
N MET A 116 16.52 -10.87 -0.67
CA MET A 116 17.85 -10.75 -1.28
C MET A 116 18.94 -11.36 -0.41
N ALA A 117 18.89 -11.15 0.92
CA ALA A 117 19.86 -11.74 1.84
C ALA A 117 19.83 -13.27 1.84
N ALA A 118 18.65 -13.88 1.67
CA ALA A 118 18.50 -15.33 1.60
C ALA A 118 18.87 -15.93 0.23
N MET A 119 19.02 -15.09 -0.80
CA MET A 119 19.43 -15.50 -2.15
C MET A 119 20.94 -15.31 -2.42
N ALA A 120 21.66 -14.66 -1.51
CA ALA A 120 23.11 -14.43 -1.58
C ALA A 120 23.91 -15.62 -1.02
#